data_AF-A0A1B6IF05-F1
#
_entry.id   AF-A0A1B6IF05-F1
#
_cell.length_a   1.000
_cell.length_b   1.000
_cell.length_c   1.000
_cell.angle_alpha   90.00
_cell.angle_beta   90.00
_cell.angle_gamma   90.00
#
_symmetry.space_group_name_H-M   'P 1'
#
loop_
_entity.id
_entity.type
_entity.pdbx_description
1 polymer ?
#
loop_
_entity_poly.entity_id
_entity_poly.type
_entity_poly.pdbx_seq_one_letter_code
_entity_poly.pdbx_strand_id
1 'polypeptide(L)'
;SNQICENRLCVVGCRSDNSCPDDQACINKQCRDPCDGATTCGSCAECRVVNHGVQCRCPTGTIGNPQITCVKPPVRCDGSCNCDQSTGFCTVACDNNKECSCGEVCMAGVCSMKCSSNIACPQGYVCEDG
;
A
#
# COMPACT_ATOMS: atom_id res chain seq x y z
N SER A 1 14.10 -24.18 16.69
CA SER A 1 13.18 -25.02 17.48
C SER A 1 11.87 -24.29 17.66
N ASN A 2 10.77 -24.82 17.13
CA ASN A 2 9.48 -24.13 16.99
C ASN A 2 8.57 -24.38 18.20
N GLN A 3 9.14 -24.31 19.41
CA GLN A 3 8.44 -24.60 20.65
C GLN A 3 8.84 -23.64 21.76
N ILE A 4 7.87 -23.27 22.58
CA ILE A 4 8.07 -22.54 23.84
C ILE A 4 7.68 -23.48 24.98
N CYS A 5 8.61 -23.67 25.91
CA CYS A 5 8.37 -24.46 27.11
C CYS A 5 8.28 -23.54 28.32
N GLU A 6 7.13 -23.55 29.00
CA GLU A 6 6.83 -22.81 30.24
C GLU A 6 6.04 -23.75 31.17
N ASN A 7 6.32 -23.73 32.49
CA ASN A 7 5.65 -24.58 33.49
C ASN A 7 5.57 -26.09 33.15
N ARG A 8 6.65 -26.65 32.57
CA ARG A 8 6.74 -28.06 32.11
C ARG A 8 5.80 -28.43 30.96
N LEU A 9 5.13 -27.45 30.34
CA LEU A 9 4.35 -27.64 29.12
C LEU A 9 5.10 -27.00 27.95
N CYS A 10 5.30 -27.76 26.88
CA CYS A 10 5.84 -27.23 25.62
C CYS A 10 4.71 -27.11 24.61
N VAL A 11 4.53 -25.92 24.08
CA VAL A 11 3.55 -25.64 23.02
C VAL A 11 4.26 -25.13 21.78
N VAL A 12 3.63 -25.29 20.62
CA VAL A 12 4.13 -24.72 19.36
C VAL A 12 4.15 -23.20 19.50
N GLY A 13 5.29 -22.60 19.18
CA GLY A 13 5.52 -21.17 19.31
C GLY A 13 6.95 -20.78 18.98
N CYS A 14 7.27 -19.50 19.13
CA CYS A 14 8.58 -18.95 18.81
C CYS A 14 9.12 -18.06 19.94
N ARG A 15 10.45 -17.99 20.06
CA ARG A 15 11.13 -17.05 20.99
C ARG A 15 11.80 -15.89 20.26
N SER A 16 12.06 -16.06 18.96
CA SER A 16 12.68 -15.08 18.07
C SER A 16 12.25 -15.38 16.64
N ASP A 17 12.41 -14.40 15.74
CA ASP A 17 12.05 -14.51 14.32
C ASP A 17 12.75 -15.69 13.62
N ASN A 18 14.03 -15.92 13.94
CA ASN A 18 14.80 -17.07 13.45
C ASN A 18 14.24 -18.44 13.87
N SER A 19 13.22 -18.48 14.73
CA SER A 19 12.48 -19.71 15.09
C SER A 19 11.27 -19.95 14.17
N CYS A 20 11.01 -19.05 13.23
CA CYS A 20 9.91 -19.10 12.28
C CYS A 20 10.43 -19.35 10.84
N PRO A 21 9.56 -19.78 9.92
CA PRO A 21 9.82 -19.74 8.49
C PRO A 21 10.23 -18.33 8.00
N ASP A 22 10.98 -18.24 6.89
CA ASP A 22 11.51 -16.97 6.35
C ASP A 22 10.40 -15.96 5.98
N ASP A 23 9.19 -16.43 5.71
CA ASP A 23 7.98 -15.66 5.39
C ASP A 23 7.13 -15.32 6.63
N GLN A 24 7.61 -15.57 7.85
CA GLN A 24 6.89 -15.30 9.09
C GLN A 24 7.77 -14.63 10.14
N ALA A 25 7.17 -13.87 11.05
CA ALA A 25 7.84 -13.24 12.18
C ALA A 25 7.31 -13.79 13.50
N CYS A 26 8.12 -13.68 14.56
CA CYS A 26 7.70 -14.09 15.89
C CYS A 26 6.89 -12.99 16.58
N ILE A 27 5.59 -13.01 16.37
CA ILE A 27 4.66 -11.99 16.89
C ILE A 27 3.84 -12.61 18.02
N ASN A 28 3.95 -12.06 19.23
CA ASN A 28 3.23 -12.55 20.42
C ASN A 28 3.42 -14.06 20.65
N LYS A 29 4.68 -14.52 20.59
CA LYS A 29 5.07 -15.94 20.79
C LYS A 29 4.56 -16.90 19.70
N GLN A 30 4.03 -16.40 18.59
CA GLN A 30 3.53 -17.20 17.47
C GLN A 30 4.18 -16.76 16.16
N CYS A 31 4.51 -17.72 15.30
CA CYS A 31 4.94 -17.40 13.94
C CYS A 31 3.72 -16.95 13.14
N ARG A 32 3.74 -15.71 12.66
CA ARG A 32 2.66 -15.09 11.91
C ARG A 32 3.24 -14.33 10.73
N ASP A 33 2.48 -14.23 9.65
CA ASP A 33 2.85 -13.34 8.56
C ASP A 33 2.74 -11.89 9.07
N PRO A 34 3.84 -11.11 9.13
CA PRO A 34 3.78 -9.71 9.54
C PRO A 34 2.99 -8.83 8.54
N CYS A 35 2.72 -9.31 7.31
CA CYS A 35 1.86 -8.67 6.32
C CYS A 35 0.36 -8.85 6.56
N ASP A 36 -0.07 -9.78 7.42
CA ASP A 36 -1.51 -9.97 7.74
C ASP A 36 -2.12 -8.78 8.52
N GLY A 37 -1.31 -7.82 8.94
CA GLY A 37 -1.76 -6.59 9.59
C GLY A 37 -2.44 -5.62 8.61
N ALA A 38 -3.64 -5.15 8.95
CA ALA A 38 -4.42 -4.22 8.13
C ALA A 38 -3.73 -2.86 7.85
N THR A 39 -2.69 -2.50 8.60
CA THR A 39 -1.97 -1.22 8.51
C THR A 39 -0.48 -1.39 8.22
N THR A 40 -0.06 -2.54 7.68
CA THR A 40 1.35 -2.86 7.50
C THR A 40 2.01 -2.06 6.38
N CYS A 41 1.28 -1.77 5.30
CA CYS A 41 1.75 -0.96 4.17
C CYS A 41 0.73 0.10 3.77
N GLY A 42 1.17 1.08 2.98
CA GLY A 42 0.31 2.11 2.41
C GLY A 42 -0.71 1.55 1.42
N SER A 43 -1.71 2.36 1.07
CA SER A 43 -2.75 1.94 0.12
C SER A 43 -2.13 1.48 -1.20
N CYS A 44 -2.62 0.35 -1.72
CA CYS A 44 -2.20 -0.20 -3.02
C CYS A 44 -0.73 -0.64 -3.09
N ALA A 45 -0.01 -0.61 -1.97
CA ALA A 45 1.31 -1.19 -1.88
C ALA A 45 1.21 -2.71 -1.72
N GLU A 46 2.20 -3.42 -2.25
CA GLU A 46 2.39 -4.84 -1.99
C GLU A 46 3.24 -4.99 -0.72
N CYS A 47 2.72 -5.76 0.23
CA CYS A 47 3.50 -6.20 1.39
C CYS A 47 4.24 -7.48 1.06
N ARG A 48 5.53 -7.54 1.43
CA ARG A 48 6.35 -8.75 1.36
C ARG A 48 7.12 -8.93 2.65
N VAL A 49 7.35 -10.20 3.01
CA VAL A 49 8.20 -10.55 4.13
C VAL A 49 9.62 -10.77 3.62
N VAL A 50 10.58 -10.03 4.18
CA VAL A 50 12.01 -10.15 3.85
C VAL A 50 12.79 -10.17 5.16
N ASN A 51 13.52 -11.27 5.40
CA ASN A 51 14.24 -11.51 6.66
C ASN A 51 13.33 -11.35 7.90
N HIS A 52 12.14 -11.98 7.88
CA HIS A 52 11.10 -11.86 8.90
C HIS A 52 10.55 -10.43 9.13
N GLY A 53 11.01 -9.45 8.34
CA GLY A 53 10.57 -8.06 8.40
C GLY A 53 9.59 -7.71 7.30
N VAL A 54 8.84 -6.64 7.49
CA VAL A 54 7.95 -6.07 6.49
C VAL A 54 8.76 -5.27 5.48
N GLN A 55 8.51 -5.51 4.20
CA GLN A 55 8.94 -4.66 3.10
C GLN A 55 7.74 -4.28 2.24
N CYS A 56 7.41 -2.99 2.21
CA CYS A 56 6.37 -2.46 1.34
C CYS A 56 7.00 -1.96 0.04
N ARG A 57 6.34 -2.25 -1.08
CA ARG A 57 6.75 -1.75 -2.40
C ARG A 57 5.55 -1.42 -3.27
N CYS A 58 5.74 -0.49 -4.20
CA CYS A 58 4.74 -0.24 -5.21
C CYS A 58 4.75 -1.38 -6.25
N PRO A 59 3.58 -1.96 -6.59
CA PRO A 59 3.46 -2.95 -7.66
C PRO A 59 4.04 -2.44 -8.99
N THR A 60 4.38 -3.36 -9.88
CA THR A 60 4.89 -3.01 -11.21
C THR A 60 3.92 -2.09 -11.95
N GLY A 61 4.44 -0.99 -12.50
CA GLY A 61 3.64 0.01 -13.21
C GLY A 61 2.99 1.05 -12.30
N THR A 62 3.28 1.05 -11.00
CA THR A 62 2.84 2.08 -10.05
C THR A 62 4.03 2.84 -9.45
N ILE A 63 3.78 4.06 -8.98
CA ILE A 63 4.76 4.96 -8.35
C ILE A 63 4.20 5.51 -7.04
N GLY A 64 5.05 6.12 -6.22
CA GLY A 64 4.65 6.75 -4.96
C GLY A 64 5.48 6.26 -3.77
N ASN A 65 4.99 6.54 -2.56
CA ASN A 65 5.59 6.04 -1.33
C ASN A 65 4.82 4.80 -0.86
N PRO A 66 5.40 3.59 -0.88
CA PRO A 66 4.70 2.36 -0.52
C PRO A 66 4.31 2.26 0.97
N GLN A 67 4.84 3.14 1.82
CA GLN A 67 4.39 3.28 3.21
C GLN A 67 3.11 4.12 3.33
N ILE A 68 2.74 4.85 2.28
CA ILE A 68 1.59 5.76 2.29
C ILE A 68 0.57 5.38 1.23
N THR A 69 0.95 5.45 -0.06
CA THR A 69 0.09 5.12 -1.20
C THR A 69 0.93 4.91 -2.46
N CYS A 70 0.54 3.91 -3.25
CA CYS A 70 1.00 3.71 -4.62
C CYS A 70 -0.12 4.04 -5.61
N VAL A 71 0.24 4.68 -6.71
CA VAL A 71 -0.70 5.12 -7.76
C VAL A 71 -0.17 4.79 -9.14
N LYS A 72 -1.07 4.69 -10.12
CA LYS A 72 -0.64 4.61 -11.53
C LYS A 72 -0.08 5.97 -11.96
N PRO A 73 1.04 6.02 -12.69
CA PRO A 73 1.52 7.26 -13.28
C PRO A 73 0.46 7.87 -14.21
N PRO A 74 0.35 9.21 -14.26
CA PRO A 74 -0.56 9.86 -15.17
C PRO A 74 -0.13 9.61 -16.63
N VAL A 75 -1.11 9.34 -17.48
CA VAL A 75 -0.89 9.06 -18.90
C VAL A 75 -0.93 10.36 -19.69
N ARG A 76 0.10 10.62 -20.50
CA ARG A 76 0.13 11.81 -21.38
C ARG A 76 -0.93 11.68 -22.46
N CYS A 77 -1.54 12.80 -22.82
CA CYS A 77 -2.50 12.81 -23.92
C CYS A 77 -1.82 12.52 -25.27
N ASP A 78 -2.33 11.53 -25.99
CA ASP A 78 -1.91 11.17 -27.35
C ASP A 78 -3.11 11.05 -28.33
N GLY A 79 -4.30 11.46 -27.87
CA GLY A 79 -5.57 11.33 -28.61
C GLY A 79 -6.38 10.08 -28.27
N SER A 80 -5.89 9.19 -27.39
CA SER A 80 -6.59 7.96 -27.01
C SER A 80 -7.52 8.08 -25.79
N CYS A 81 -7.54 9.23 -25.11
CA CYS A 81 -8.23 9.42 -23.83
C CYS A 81 -8.87 10.81 -23.71
N ASN A 82 -9.75 10.98 -22.72
CA ASN A 82 -10.22 12.30 -22.32
C ASN A 82 -9.04 13.08 -21.71
N CYS A 83 -8.69 14.19 -22.33
CA CYS A 83 -7.51 14.96 -21.95
C CYS A 83 -7.90 16.17 -21.10
N ASP A 84 -7.27 16.34 -19.95
CA ASP A 84 -7.29 17.61 -19.23
C ASP A 84 -6.27 18.55 -19.87
N GLN A 85 -6.77 19.63 -20.48
CA GLN A 85 -5.95 20.61 -21.19
C GLN A 85 -5.04 21.42 -20.26
N SER A 86 -5.36 21.49 -18.96
CA SER A 86 -4.54 22.23 -18.00
C SER A 86 -3.29 21.45 -17.58
N THR A 87 -3.43 20.14 -17.42
CA THR A 87 -2.34 19.26 -16.95
C THR A 87 -1.66 18.47 -18.09
N GLY A 88 -2.32 18.35 -19.25
CA GLY A 88 -1.82 17.59 -20.41
C GLY A 88 -1.83 16.07 -20.18
N PHE A 89 -2.67 15.59 -19.28
CA PHE A 89 -2.80 14.19 -18.92
C PHE A 89 -4.23 13.69 -19.10
N CYS A 90 -4.37 12.37 -19.25
CA CYS A 90 -5.65 11.69 -19.32
C CYS A 90 -6.40 11.79 -17.99
N THR A 91 -7.71 12.02 -18.06
CA THR A 91 -8.62 11.96 -16.92
C THR A 91 -9.53 10.75 -17.02
N VAL A 92 -9.87 10.18 -15.86
CA VAL A 92 -10.84 9.09 -15.74
C VAL A 92 -12.08 9.66 -15.07
N ALA A 93 -13.22 9.58 -15.76
CA ALA A 93 -14.49 10.01 -15.20
C ALA A 93 -14.99 9.00 -14.15
N CYS A 94 -15.70 9.48 -13.14
CA CYS A 94 -16.28 8.64 -12.10
C CYS A 94 -17.54 9.26 -11.49
N ASP A 95 -18.41 8.40 -10.96
CA ASP A 95 -19.53 8.81 -10.10
C ASP A 95 -19.25 8.54 -8.61
N ASN A 96 -18.37 7.58 -8.30
CA ASN A 96 -17.98 7.24 -6.92
C ASN A 96 -16.57 6.63 -6.85
N ASN A 97 -16.05 6.50 -5.62
CA ASN A 97 -14.67 6.05 -5.38
C ASN A 97 -14.35 4.63 -5.86
N LYS A 98 -15.35 3.76 -6.11
CA LYS A 98 -15.11 2.38 -6.55
C LYS A 98 -14.74 2.28 -8.04
N GLU A 99 -15.02 3.33 -8.80
CA GLU A 99 -14.66 3.41 -10.23
C GLU A 99 -13.22 3.87 -10.46
N CYS A 100 -12.64 4.50 -9.45
CA CYS A 100 -11.27 4.98 -9.50
C CYS A 100 -10.27 3.86 -9.21
N SER A 101 -9.05 4.05 -9.70
CA SER A 101 -7.97 3.12 -9.36
C SER A 101 -7.66 3.22 -7.87
N CYS A 102 -7.10 2.15 -7.33
CA CYS A 102 -6.63 2.17 -5.94
C CYS A 102 -5.69 3.37 -5.72
N GLY A 103 -5.92 4.13 -4.64
CA GLY A 103 -5.14 5.34 -4.30
C GLY A 103 -5.73 6.64 -4.85
N GLU A 104 -6.81 6.55 -5.62
CA GLU A 104 -7.59 7.68 -6.13
C GLU A 104 -8.92 7.81 -5.40
N VAL A 105 -9.50 9.01 -5.48
CA VAL A 105 -10.87 9.30 -5.07
C VAL A 105 -11.60 10.00 -6.18
N CYS A 106 -12.91 9.78 -6.21
CA CYS A 106 -13.76 10.51 -7.13
C CYS A 106 -14.01 11.91 -6.58
N MET A 107 -13.46 12.92 -7.24
CA MET A 107 -13.63 14.32 -6.89
C MET A 107 -14.08 15.11 -8.12
N ALA A 108 -15.22 15.79 -8.01
CA ALA A 108 -15.80 16.57 -9.10
C ALA A 108 -15.98 15.78 -10.42
N GLY A 109 -16.34 14.49 -10.30
CA GLY A 109 -16.58 13.61 -11.45
C GLY A 109 -15.32 13.06 -12.12
N VAL A 110 -14.14 13.29 -11.53
CA VAL A 110 -12.85 12.81 -12.04
C VAL A 110 -12.10 12.07 -10.94
N CYS A 111 -11.47 10.96 -11.29
CA CYS A 111 -10.57 10.24 -10.40
C CYS A 111 -9.28 11.03 -10.21
N SER A 112 -9.07 11.46 -8.98
CA SER A 112 -7.95 12.30 -8.58
C SER A 112 -7.13 11.58 -7.52
N MET A 113 -5.81 11.71 -7.60
CA MET A 113 -4.90 11.00 -6.69
C MET A 113 -4.89 11.65 -5.31
N LYS A 114 -4.82 10.82 -4.26
CA LYS A 114 -4.63 11.32 -2.90
C LYS A 114 -3.18 11.75 -2.69
N CYS A 115 -2.98 12.93 -2.11
CA CYS A 115 -1.66 13.41 -1.67
C CYS A 115 -1.59 13.36 -0.13
N SER A 116 -0.39 13.08 0.39
CA SER A 116 -0.16 12.84 1.83
C SER A 116 0.53 14.02 2.54
N SER A 117 0.87 15.07 1.81
CA SER A 117 1.39 16.32 2.38
C SER A 117 1.15 17.49 1.42
N ASN A 118 0.97 18.68 1.99
CA ASN A 118 0.77 19.93 1.25
C ASN A 118 1.95 20.33 0.34
N ILE A 119 3.13 19.75 0.55
CA ILE A 119 4.34 20.01 -0.26
C ILE A 119 4.36 19.14 -1.54
N ALA A 120 3.60 18.04 -1.56
CA ALA A 120 3.51 17.09 -2.66
C ALA A 120 2.08 16.95 -3.22
N CYS A 121 1.25 18.00 -3.11
CA CYS A 121 -0.09 18.04 -3.71
C CYS A 121 -0.09 18.94 -4.96
N PRO A 122 0.49 18.47 -6.10
CA PRO A 122 0.40 19.22 -7.35
C PRO A 122 -1.06 19.34 -7.81
N GLN A 123 -1.32 20.25 -8.76
CA GLN A 123 -2.67 20.44 -9.29
C GLN A 123 -3.29 19.13 -9.79
N GLY A 124 -4.57 18.92 -9.45
CA GLY A 124 -5.33 17.71 -9.78
C GLY A 124 -5.33 16.63 -8.69
N TYR A 125 -4.64 16.85 -7.56
CA TYR A 125 -4.59 15.92 -6.44
C TYR A 125 -5.49 16.39 -5.29
N VAL A 126 -5.91 15.44 -4.46
CA VAL A 126 -6.80 15.66 -3.32
C VAL A 126 -6.01 15.56 -2.03
N CYS A 127 -5.99 16.64 -1.25
CA CYS A 127 -5.50 16.63 0.12
C CYS A 127 -6.62 16.15 1.05
N GLU A 128 -6.40 15.05 1.77
CA GLU A 128 -7.37 14.54 2.74
C GLU A 128 -7.09 15.03 4.17
N ASP A 129 -5.88 15.55 4.44
CA ASP A 129 -5.40 15.90 5.79
C ASP A 129 -4.82 17.34 5.90
N GLY A 130 -5.54 18.33 5.36
CA GLY A 130 -5.41 19.75 5.77
C GLY A 130 -4.04 20.41 5.59
#